data_AF-A0A2N1VRL6-F1
#
_entry.id   AF-A0A2N1VRL6-F1
#
_cell.length_a   1.000
_cell.length_b   1.000
_cell.length_c   1.000
_cell.angle_alpha   90.00
_cell.angle_beta   90.00
_cell.angle_gamma   90.00
#
_symmetry.space_group_name_H-M   'P 1'
#
loop_
_entity.id
_entity.type
_entity.pdbx_description
1 polymer ?
#
loop_
_entity_poly.entity_id
_entity_poly.type
_entity_poly.pdbx_seq_one_letter_code
_entity_poly.pdbx_strand_id
1 'polypeptide(L)'
;ISDNQPFAWRSAWLLWSCMEDNDQRIKKHIKSIVKSIKTKKDGHQRELLKILYKLEIEEKYEGILFGTCLNIWEEINKSPSVRFTALKFILKIIKNHPELLDEIVFLMQDHYLESLSPGIKRSIERMMKGVTH
;
A
#
# COMPACT_ATOMS: atom_id res chain seq x y z
N ILE A 1 15.20 7.72 6.84
CA ILE A 1 14.79 7.76 5.41
C ILE A 1 14.66 9.22 5.03
N SER A 2 15.58 9.73 4.21
CA SER A 2 15.66 11.17 3.84
C SER A 2 14.50 11.60 2.94
N ASP A 3 14.23 12.91 2.87
CA ASP A 3 13.18 13.53 2.05
C ASP A 3 13.72 14.37 0.89
N ASN A 4 15.02 14.28 0.61
CA ASN A 4 15.65 15.04 -0.47
C ASN A 4 15.03 14.67 -1.82
N GLN A 5 14.15 15.52 -2.32
CA GLN A 5 13.57 15.40 -3.66
C GLN A 5 14.61 15.80 -4.71
N PRO A 6 14.68 15.12 -5.87
CA PRO A 6 13.92 13.94 -6.31
C PRO A 6 14.58 12.60 -5.93
N PHE A 7 15.68 12.63 -5.18
CA PHE A 7 16.53 11.47 -4.95
C PHE A 7 15.84 10.39 -4.09
N ALA A 8 15.12 10.80 -3.06
CA ALA A 8 14.53 9.86 -2.11
C ALA A 8 13.48 8.92 -2.73
N TRP A 9 12.62 9.41 -3.64
CA TRP A 9 11.63 8.55 -4.32
C TRP A 9 12.27 7.68 -5.39
N ARG A 10 13.27 8.20 -6.12
CA ARG A 10 14.02 7.44 -7.13
C ARG A 10 14.86 6.34 -6.51
N SER A 11 15.47 6.58 -5.35
CA SER A 11 16.19 5.57 -4.58
C SER A 11 15.26 4.48 -4.08
N ALA A 12 14.06 4.83 -3.60
CA ALA A 12 13.05 3.84 -3.20
C ALA A 12 12.57 2.99 -4.39
N TRP A 13 12.36 3.61 -5.55
CA TRP A 13 12.03 2.91 -6.79
C TRP A 13 13.15 1.95 -7.24
N LEU A 14 14.41 2.42 -7.23
CA LEU A 14 15.58 1.61 -7.58
C LEU A 14 15.73 0.41 -6.65
N LEU A 15 15.55 0.63 -5.34
CA LEU A 15 15.55 -0.44 -4.35
C LEU A 15 14.46 -1.47 -4.66
N TRP A 16 13.24 -1.02 -4.95
CA TRP A 16 12.13 -1.92 -5.31
C TRP A 16 12.39 -2.71 -6.60
N SER A 17 13.05 -2.12 -7.59
CA SER A 17 13.38 -2.81 -8.85
C SER A 17 14.48 -3.84 -8.72
N CYS A 18 15.40 -3.67 -7.76
CA CYS A 18 16.56 -4.54 -7.58
C CYS A 18 16.44 -5.50 -6.38
N MET A 19 15.40 -5.37 -5.56
CA MET A 19 15.16 -6.27 -4.44
C MET A 19 14.48 -7.57 -4.87
N GLU A 20 14.92 -8.65 -4.25
CA GLU A 20 14.26 -9.95 -4.30
C GLU A 20 13.00 -9.94 -3.43
N ASP A 21 12.11 -10.91 -3.67
CA ASP A 21 11.00 -11.14 -2.76
C ASP A 21 11.54 -11.59 -1.40
N ASN A 22 11.00 -11.01 -0.33
CA ASN A 22 11.45 -11.22 1.04
C ASN A 22 12.94 -10.92 1.31
N ASP A 23 13.50 -9.91 0.62
CA ASP A 23 14.91 -9.51 0.73
C ASP A 23 15.37 -9.28 2.19
N GLN A 24 16.28 -10.15 2.66
CA GLN A 24 16.79 -10.15 4.03
C GLN A 24 17.52 -8.86 4.39
N ARG A 25 18.12 -8.17 3.40
CA ARG A 25 18.85 -6.91 3.63
C ARG A 25 17.93 -5.80 4.10
N ILE A 26 16.64 -5.87 3.72
CA ILE A 26 15.63 -4.85 4.01
C ILE A 26 14.84 -5.18 5.29
N LYS A 27 14.76 -6.45 5.70
CA LYS A 27 13.98 -6.88 6.88
C LYS A 27 14.28 -6.08 8.14
N LYS A 28 15.56 -5.84 8.43
CA LYS A 28 16.01 -5.04 9.58
C LYS A 28 15.52 -3.57 9.57
N HIS A 29 15.05 -3.09 8.43
CA HIS A 29 14.56 -1.73 8.23
C HIS A 29 13.03 -1.60 8.19
N ILE A 30 12.27 -2.71 8.26
CA ILE A 30 10.80 -2.71 8.19
C ILE A 30 10.21 -1.71 9.19
N LYS A 31 10.61 -1.76 10.46
CA LYS A 31 10.15 -0.83 11.51
C LYS A 31 10.32 0.64 11.14
N SER A 32 11.48 0.98 10.56
CA SER A 32 11.81 2.36 10.17
C SER A 32 10.97 2.80 8.97
N ILE A 33 10.80 1.91 7.98
CA ILE A 33 9.97 2.13 6.81
C ILE A 33 8.52 2.37 7.23
N VAL A 34 7.93 1.46 8.01
CA VAL A 34 6.55 1.53 8.52
C VAL A 34 6.28 2.87 9.21
N LYS A 35 7.12 3.25 10.18
CA LYS A 35 6.97 4.50 10.92
C LYS A 35 7.10 5.74 10.05
N SER A 36 7.88 5.67 8.98
CA SER A 36 8.11 6.82 8.12
C SER A 36 6.94 7.11 7.19
N ILE A 37 6.15 6.12 6.74
CA ILE A 37 5.13 6.30 5.69
C ILE A 37 4.20 7.48 5.96
N LYS A 38 3.68 7.60 7.20
CA LYS A 38 2.70 8.63 7.57
C LYS A 38 3.19 10.06 7.35
N THR A 39 4.50 10.31 7.44
CA THR A 39 5.06 11.66 7.33
C THR A 39 5.52 12.01 5.91
N LYS A 40 5.39 11.10 4.95
CA LYS A 40 5.93 11.25 3.60
C LYS A 40 4.86 11.71 2.61
N LYS A 41 5.31 12.37 1.55
CA LYS A 41 4.46 12.71 0.39
C LYS A 41 4.04 11.46 -0.38
N ASP A 42 2.95 11.54 -1.11
CA ASP A 42 2.33 10.43 -1.85
C ASP A 42 3.29 9.57 -2.67
N GLY A 43 4.22 10.20 -3.42
CA GLY A 43 5.20 9.47 -4.23
C GLY A 43 6.12 8.59 -3.37
N HIS A 44 6.57 9.10 -2.22
CA HIS A 44 7.37 8.34 -1.26
C HIS A 44 6.55 7.25 -0.59
N GLN A 45 5.34 7.59 -0.12
CA GLN A 45 4.42 6.61 0.47
C GLN A 45 4.23 5.42 -0.47
N ARG A 46 3.96 5.70 -1.75
CA ARG A 46 3.77 4.66 -2.77
C ARG A 46 4.98 3.74 -2.91
N GLU A 47 6.19 4.27 -3.04
CA GLU A 47 7.38 3.43 -3.22
C GLU A 47 7.71 2.65 -1.94
N LEU A 48 7.54 3.24 -0.75
CA LEU A 48 7.71 2.52 0.51
C LEU A 48 6.69 1.38 0.67
N LEU A 49 5.43 1.60 0.31
CA LEU A 49 4.41 0.55 0.32
C LEU A 49 4.73 -0.58 -0.67
N LYS A 50 5.26 -0.27 -1.85
CA LYS A 50 5.71 -1.30 -2.81
C LYS A 50 6.86 -2.15 -2.28
N ILE A 51 7.82 -1.54 -1.59
CA ILE A 51 8.92 -2.26 -0.94
C ILE A 51 8.34 -3.23 0.09
N LEU A 52 7.47 -2.74 0.99
CA LEU A 52 6.84 -3.58 2.00
C LEU A 52 5.96 -4.67 1.39
N TYR A 53 5.34 -4.42 0.24
CA TYR A 53 4.48 -5.39 -0.43
C TYR A 53 5.26 -6.66 -0.86
N LYS A 54 6.55 -6.53 -1.13
CA LYS A 54 7.45 -7.66 -1.46
C LYS A 54 8.01 -8.38 -0.24
N LEU A 55 7.78 -7.89 0.97
CA LEU A 55 8.35 -8.48 2.19
C LEU A 55 7.30 -9.32 2.93
N GLU A 56 7.79 -10.30 3.69
CA GLU A 56 7.02 -10.89 4.78
C GLU A 56 7.03 -9.92 5.96
N ILE A 57 5.84 -9.48 6.35
CA ILE A 57 5.65 -8.55 7.43
C ILE A 57 5.32 -9.34 8.69
N GLU A 58 6.05 -9.08 9.77
CA GLU A 58 5.70 -9.64 11.08
C GLU A 58 4.36 -9.05 11.56
N GLU A 59 3.50 -9.88 12.16
CA GLU A 59 2.16 -9.53 12.65
C GLU A 59 2.13 -8.22 13.46
N LYS A 60 3.15 -7.98 14.30
CA LYS A 60 3.30 -6.74 15.10
C LYS A 60 3.33 -5.44 14.28
N TYR A 61 3.68 -5.50 13.00
CA TYR A 61 3.68 -4.37 12.08
C TYR A 61 2.50 -4.38 11.11
N GLU A 62 1.83 -5.53 10.97
CA GLU A 62 0.73 -5.73 10.03
C GLU A 62 -0.45 -4.81 10.35
N GLY A 63 -0.92 -4.79 11.61
CA GLY A 63 -2.00 -3.88 12.02
C GLY A 63 -1.67 -2.40 11.83
N ILE A 64 -0.41 -1.99 12.07
CA ILE A 64 0.04 -0.60 11.85
C ILE A 64 0.00 -0.25 10.37
N LEU A 65 0.46 -1.16 9.50
CA LEU A 65 0.45 -0.98 8.06
C LEU A 65 -0.96 -0.99 7.49
N PHE A 66 -1.81 -1.88 7.98
CA PHE A 66 -3.22 -1.95 7.61
C PHE A 66 -3.91 -0.61 7.87
N GLY A 67 -3.87 -0.12 9.11
CA GLY A 67 -4.45 1.19 9.45
C GLY A 67 -3.81 2.35 8.68
N THR A 68 -2.51 2.29 8.38
CA THR A 68 -1.85 3.30 7.54
C THR A 68 -2.38 3.27 6.10
N CYS A 69 -2.61 2.09 5.54
CA CYS A 69 -3.16 1.93 4.19
C CYS A 69 -4.63 2.35 4.13
N LEU A 70 -5.42 2.06 5.18
CA LEU A 70 -6.80 2.53 5.29
C LEU A 70 -6.86 4.05 5.22
N ASN A 71 -6.09 4.73 6.10
CA ASN A 71 -6.04 6.19 6.09
C ASN A 71 -5.64 6.76 4.71
N ILE A 72 -4.64 6.16 4.05
CA ILE A 72 -4.23 6.58 2.71
C ILE A 72 -5.37 6.37 1.69
N TRP A 73 -6.07 5.25 1.75
CA TRP A 73 -7.16 4.92 0.84
C TRP A 73 -8.35 5.88 1.00
N GLU A 74 -8.72 6.18 2.24
CA GLU A 74 -9.86 7.03 2.59
C GLU A 74 -9.64 8.51 2.26
N GLU A 75 -8.39 8.97 2.26
CA GLU A 75 -8.04 10.33 1.84
C GLU A 75 -8.19 10.52 0.31
N ILE A 76 -9.41 10.83 -0.15
CA ILE A 76 -9.73 10.98 -1.59
C ILE A 76 -8.89 12.00 -2.35
N ASN A 77 -8.33 12.99 -1.64
CA ASN A 77 -7.48 14.04 -2.20
C ASN A 77 -6.04 13.58 -2.49
N LYS A 78 -5.65 12.40 -1.99
CA LYS A 78 -4.35 11.81 -2.34
C LYS A 78 -4.34 11.35 -3.79
N SER A 79 -3.15 11.31 -4.36
CA SER A 79 -2.94 10.85 -5.73
C SER A 79 -3.51 9.43 -5.93
N PRO A 80 -4.19 9.16 -7.06
CA PRO A 80 -4.80 7.84 -7.32
C PRO A 80 -3.80 6.68 -7.22
N SER A 81 -2.53 6.92 -7.58
CA SER A 81 -1.50 5.87 -7.56
C SER A 81 -1.10 5.42 -6.15
N VAL A 82 -1.04 6.32 -5.16
CA VAL A 82 -0.72 5.93 -3.78
C VAL A 82 -1.91 5.20 -3.16
N ARG A 83 -3.13 5.70 -3.40
CA ARG A 83 -4.38 5.09 -2.96
C ARG A 83 -4.54 3.67 -3.50
N PHE A 84 -4.35 3.48 -4.80
CA PHE A 84 -4.38 2.13 -5.41
C PHE A 84 -3.30 1.19 -4.83
N THR A 85 -2.12 1.71 -4.50
CA THR A 85 -1.06 0.90 -3.89
C THR A 85 -1.43 0.49 -2.46
N ALA A 86 -2.03 1.39 -1.67
CA ALA A 86 -2.55 1.08 -0.35
C ALA A 86 -3.67 0.03 -0.41
N LEU A 87 -4.60 0.15 -1.36
CA LEU A 87 -5.67 -0.84 -1.54
C LEU A 87 -5.13 -2.24 -1.84
N LYS A 88 -4.14 -2.37 -2.75
CA LYS A 88 -3.50 -3.67 -3.01
C LYS A 88 -2.92 -4.29 -1.73
N PHE A 89 -2.34 -3.47 -0.87
CA PHE A 89 -1.77 -3.92 0.39
C PHE A 89 -2.85 -4.35 1.38
N ILE A 90 -3.94 -3.58 1.50
CA ILE A 90 -5.13 -3.93 2.29
C ILE A 90 -5.64 -5.31 1.85
N LEU A 91 -5.88 -5.50 0.55
CA LEU A 91 -6.34 -6.78 0.00
C LEU A 91 -5.36 -7.94 0.22
N LYS A 92 -4.04 -7.67 0.26
CA LYS A 92 -3.03 -8.68 0.60
C LYS A 92 -3.19 -9.16 2.05
N ILE A 93 -3.42 -8.24 2.99
CA ILE A 93 -3.61 -8.57 4.41
C ILE A 93 -4.92 -9.35 4.60
N ILE A 94 -6.03 -8.87 4.02
CA ILE A 94 -7.35 -9.49 4.21
C ILE A 94 -7.40 -10.94 3.72
N LYS A 95 -6.60 -11.30 2.72
CA LYS A 95 -6.50 -12.72 2.30
C LYS A 95 -6.09 -13.66 3.43
N ASN A 96 -5.38 -13.16 4.44
CA ASN A 96 -5.02 -13.92 5.64
C ASN A 96 -6.03 -13.72 6.79
N HIS A 97 -6.97 -12.78 6.64
CA HIS A 97 -7.95 -12.34 7.64
C HIS A 97 -9.36 -12.27 7.03
N PRO A 98 -9.97 -13.42 6.67
CA PRO A 98 -11.27 -13.46 6.01
C PRO A 98 -12.39 -12.80 6.82
N GLU A 99 -12.25 -12.73 8.14
CA GLU A 99 -13.16 -12.03 9.05
C GLU A 99 -13.32 -10.53 8.74
N LEU A 100 -12.33 -9.93 8.05
CA LEU A 100 -12.35 -8.51 7.67
C LEU A 100 -12.97 -8.26 6.29
N LEU A 101 -13.36 -9.29 5.54
CA LEU A 101 -13.87 -9.13 4.16
C LEU A 101 -15.11 -8.23 4.10
N ASP A 102 -16.03 -8.39 5.05
CA ASP A 102 -17.29 -7.65 5.07
C ASP A 102 -17.07 -6.14 5.33
N GLU A 103 -16.04 -5.78 6.11
CA GLU A 103 -15.68 -4.38 6.38
C GLU A 103 -15.15 -3.66 5.13
N ILE A 104 -14.66 -4.40 4.14
CA ILE A 104 -13.93 -3.87 2.98
C ILE A 104 -14.86 -3.52 1.82
N VAL A 105 -16.07 -4.09 1.82
CA VAL A 105 -17.13 -3.68 0.89
C VAL A 105 -17.40 -2.18 1.02
N PHE A 106 -17.34 -1.62 2.24
CA PHE A 106 -17.51 -0.19 2.48
C PHE A 106 -16.40 0.66 1.86
N LEU A 107 -15.18 0.13 1.76
CA LEU A 107 -14.06 0.82 1.13
C LEU A 107 -14.22 0.94 -0.39
N MET A 108 -15.10 0.14 -0.99
CA MET A 108 -15.33 0.09 -2.44
C MET A 108 -16.54 0.92 -2.89
N GLN A 109 -17.11 1.74 -2.01
CA GLN A 109 -18.20 2.65 -2.37
C GLN A 109 -17.75 3.71 -3.39
N ASP A 110 -18.71 4.20 -4.18
CA ASP A 110 -18.46 5.14 -5.28
C ASP A 110 -17.64 6.36 -4.86
N HIS A 111 -17.87 6.89 -3.66
CA HIS A 111 -17.11 8.02 -3.11
C HIS A 111 -15.58 7.80 -3.14
N TYR A 112 -15.11 6.59 -2.84
CA TYR A 112 -13.68 6.27 -2.87
C TYR A 112 -13.17 5.98 -4.27
N LEU A 113 -14.03 5.43 -5.14
CA LEU A 113 -13.67 5.06 -6.50
C LEU A 113 -13.67 6.25 -7.45
N GLU A 114 -14.60 7.19 -7.31
CA GLU A 114 -14.84 8.29 -8.25
C GLU A 114 -13.60 9.12 -8.56
N SER A 115 -12.81 9.41 -7.52
CA SER A 115 -11.55 10.16 -7.56
C SER A 115 -10.39 9.41 -8.22
N LEU A 116 -10.57 8.15 -8.60
CA LEU A 116 -9.55 7.34 -9.26
C LEU A 116 -9.62 7.46 -10.78
N SER A 117 -8.48 7.26 -11.43
CA SER A 117 -8.44 7.22 -12.89
C SER A 117 -9.20 6.00 -13.44
N PRO A 118 -9.76 6.07 -14.67
CA PRO A 118 -10.49 4.95 -15.26
C PRO A 118 -9.70 3.64 -15.31
N GLY A 119 -8.38 3.71 -15.53
CA GLY A 119 -7.50 2.53 -15.54
C GLY A 119 -7.35 1.87 -14.16
N ILE A 120 -7.35 2.68 -13.09
CA ILE A 120 -7.29 2.17 -11.71
C ILE A 120 -8.64 1.54 -11.34
N LYS A 121 -9.77 2.18 -11.67
CA LYS A 121 -11.12 1.62 -11.43
C LYS A 121 -11.26 0.20 -12.02
N ARG A 122 -10.94 0.04 -13.31
CA ARG A 122 -10.94 -1.27 -13.99
C ARG A 122 -10.03 -2.31 -13.32
N SER A 123 -8.88 -1.86 -12.79
CA SER A 123 -7.95 -2.74 -12.09
C SER A 123 -8.52 -3.25 -10.77
N ILE A 124 -9.22 -2.38 -10.03
CA ILE A 124 -9.89 -2.73 -8.77
C ILE A 124 -11.04 -3.71 -9.03
N GLU A 125 -11.90 -3.42 -10.01
CA GLU A 125 -13.01 -4.31 -10.39
C GLU A 125 -12.52 -5.75 -10.70
N ARG A 126 -11.40 -5.88 -11.41
CA ARG A 126 -10.79 -7.18 -11.70
C ARG A 126 -10.23 -7.87 -10.45
N MET A 127 -9.66 -7.12 -9.52
CA MET A 127 -9.15 -7.68 -8.26
C MET A 127 -10.29 -8.22 -7.41
N MET A 128 -11.40 -7.48 -7.32
CA MET A 128 -12.56 -7.86 -6.50
C MET A 128 -13.18 -9.17 -6.97
N LYS A 129 -13.30 -9.38 -8.29
CA LYS A 129 -13.79 -10.65 -8.84
C LYS A 129 -12.99 -11.88 -8.38
N GLY A 130 -11.71 -11.72 -8.04
CA GLY A 130 -10.86 -12.80 -7.55
C GLY A 130 -10.82 -12.94 -6.01
N VAL A 131 -11.48 -12.05 -5.27
CA VAL A 131 -11.58 -12.10 -3.80
C VAL A 131 -12.95 -12.63 -3.37
N THR A 132 -14.02 -12.34 -4.12
CA THR A 132 -15.40 -12.79 -3.83
C THR A 132 -15.73 -14.14 -4.49
N HIS A 133 -14.93 -15.19 -4.27
CA HIS A 133 -15.26 -16.56 -4.70
C HIS A 133 -15.84 -17.39 -3.57
#